data_AF-A0A4P6U3E1-F1
#
_entry.id   AF-A0A4P6U3E1-F1
#
_cell.length_a   1.000
_cell.length_b   1.000
_cell.length_c   1.000
_cell.angle_alpha   90.00
_cell.angle_beta   90.00
_cell.angle_gamma   90.00
#
_symmetry.space_group_name_H-M   'P 1'
#
loop_
_entity.id
_entity.type
_entity.pdbx_description
1 polymer ?
#
loop_
_entity_poly.entity_id
_entity_poly.type
_entity_poly.pdbx_seq_one_letter_code
_entity_poly.pdbx_strand_id
1 'polypeptide(L)'
;MTATPPTTQAIEGRRVTLNYTNNPKTHPGVITRTETTTNGVLLTLVRLDGHRSSIAIPADHDGLRYLNEVGPIPDLPMGRFQPSTRHPAMDWEYDGVIVLEFEDGDIAAITGDRIKAVAAVATYLRERHDLDETAIGKELVELKLKEVVFEWEPEGAECAWLMQWADRDPEALPVHYLPSL
;
A
#
# COMPACT_ATOMS: atom_id res chain seq x y z
N MET A 1 10.75 -40.71 6.25
CA MET A 1 10.26 -39.61 5.40
C MET A 1 11.34 -38.54 5.39
N THR A 2 12.06 -38.39 4.29
CA THR A 2 13.07 -37.34 4.12
C THR A 2 12.33 -36.03 3.85
N ALA A 3 12.58 -35.01 4.66
CA ALA A 3 12.03 -33.68 4.42
C ALA A 3 12.59 -33.15 3.09
N THR A 4 11.71 -32.72 2.20
CA THR A 4 12.08 -32.10 0.92
C THR A 4 12.79 -30.77 1.20
N PRO A 5 14.03 -30.56 0.69
CA PRO A 5 14.79 -29.36 1.00
C PRO A 5 14.02 -28.09 0.57
N PRO A 6 14.05 -27.01 1.37
CA PRO A 6 13.27 -25.78 1.13
C PRO A 6 13.45 -25.20 -0.28
N THR A 7 14.66 -25.30 -0.82
CA THR A 7 15.01 -24.84 -2.17
C THR A 7 14.26 -25.55 -3.29
N THR A 8 13.86 -26.81 -3.09
CA THR A 8 13.03 -27.56 -4.06
C THR A 8 11.53 -27.30 -3.92
N GLN A 9 11.13 -26.64 -2.82
CA GLN A 9 9.75 -26.22 -2.58
C GLN A 9 9.46 -24.81 -3.12
N ALA A 10 10.50 -24.00 -3.33
CA ALA A 10 10.45 -22.68 -3.93
C ALA A 10 10.06 -22.73 -5.43
N ILE A 11 8.76 -22.82 -5.71
CA ILE A 11 8.21 -22.78 -7.07
C ILE A 11 7.17 -21.67 -7.18
N GLU A 12 7.14 -21.01 -8.34
CA GLU A 12 6.16 -19.98 -8.66
C GLU A 12 4.73 -20.52 -8.52
N GLY A 13 3.82 -19.67 -8.03
CA GLY A 13 2.43 -20.03 -7.75
C GLY A 13 2.22 -20.82 -6.45
N ARG A 14 3.28 -21.22 -5.74
CA ARG A 14 3.13 -21.89 -4.44
C ARG A 14 2.67 -20.93 -3.36
N ARG A 15 1.66 -21.35 -2.59
CA ARG A 15 1.20 -20.65 -1.41
C ARG A 15 2.18 -20.82 -0.26
N VAL A 16 2.40 -19.74 0.47
CA VAL A 16 3.32 -19.69 1.60
C VAL A 16 2.70 -18.93 2.75
N THR A 17 3.29 -19.09 3.92
CA THR A 17 3.09 -18.16 5.03
C THR A 17 4.42 -17.62 5.52
N LEU A 18 4.46 -16.33 5.80
CA LEU A 18 5.62 -15.64 6.37
C LEU A 18 5.32 -15.20 7.81
N ASN A 19 6.25 -15.50 8.70
CA ASN A 19 6.33 -14.88 10.03
C ASN A 19 7.56 -13.97 10.05
N TYR A 20 7.38 -12.69 10.39
CA TYR A 20 8.51 -11.80 10.61
C TYR A 20 9.14 -12.09 11.98
N THR A 21 10.46 -11.96 12.08
CA THR A 21 11.22 -12.24 13.32
C THR A 21 10.66 -11.50 14.55
N ASN A 22 10.13 -10.29 14.34
CA ASN A 22 9.60 -9.44 15.41
C ASN A 22 8.06 -9.37 15.44
N ASN A 23 7.37 -10.16 14.61
CA ASN A 23 5.90 -10.17 14.57
C ASN A 23 5.38 -11.62 14.56
N PRO A 24 4.70 -12.08 15.62
CA PRO A 24 4.18 -13.43 15.69
C PRO A 24 3.01 -13.68 14.73
N LYS A 25 2.49 -12.63 14.08
CA LYS A 25 1.42 -12.74 13.10
C LYS A 25 1.92 -13.48 11.86
N THR A 26 1.11 -14.42 11.40
CA THR A 26 1.34 -15.16 10.16
C THR A 26 0.70 -14.44 8.99
N HIS A 27 1.49 -14.19 7.96
CA HIS A 27 1.08 -13.49 6.75
C HIS A 27 1.03 -14.48 5.57
N PRO A 28 -0.17 -14.79 5.06
CA PRO A 28 -0.29 -15.64 3.88
C PRO A 28 0.21 -14.90 2.62
N GLY A 29 0.69 -15.66 1.64
CA GLY A 29 1.16 -15.10 0.37
C GLY A 29 1.41 -16.17 -0.70
N VAL A 30 1.96 -15.74 -1.83
CA VAL A 30 2.30 -16.59 -2.97
C VAL A 30 3.70 -16.27 -3.48
N ILE A 31 4.44 -17.29 -3.90
CA ILE A 31 5.70 -17.10 -4.61
C ILE A 31 5.38 -16.63 -6.03
N THR A 32 5.75 -15.40 -6.35
CA THR A 32 5.52 -14.79 -7.66
C THR A 32 6.66 -15.08 -8.62
N ARG A 33 7.88 -15.22 -8.09
CA ARG A 33 9.09 -15.52 -8.85
C ARG A 33 10.14 -16.17 -7.98
N THR A 34 11.08 -16.88 -8.58
CA THR A 34 12.35 -17.26 -7.93
C THR A 34 13.55 -16.73 -8.69
N GLU A 35 14.62 -16.40 -7.98
CA GLU A 35 15.87 -15.93 -8.56
C GLU A 35 17.07 -16.46 -7.78
N THR A 36 18.17 -16.72 -8.46
CA THR A 36 19.43 -17.12 -7.80
C THR A 36 20.39 -15.95 -7.85
N THR A 37 20.81 -15.49 -6.68
CA THR A 37 21.84 -14.44 -6.56
C THR A 37 23.18 -14.89 -7.13
N THR A 38 24.07 -13.94 -7.41
CA THR A 38 25.44 -14.22 -7.87
C THR A 38 26.23 -15.12 -6.92
N ASN A 39 25.87 -15.15 -5.62
CA ASN A 39 26.49 -15.98 -4.60
C ASN A 39 25.83 -17.37 -4.44
N GLY A 40 24.88 -17.73 -5.32
CA GLY A 40 24.23 -19.03 -5.32
C GLY A 40 23.06 -19.18 -4.32
N VAL A 41 22.65 -18.10 -3.65
CA VAL A 41 21.47 -18.10 -2.77
C VAL A 41 20.20 -18.02 -3.62
N LEU A 42 19.29 -18.98 -3.44
CA LEU A 42 17.96 -18.95 -4.05
C LEU A 42 17.04 -18.04 -3.24
N LEU A 43 16.57 -16.97 -3.88
CA LEU A 43 15.55 -16.07 -3.35
C LEU A 43 14.19 -16.44 -3.93
N THR A 44 13.18 -16.41 -3.08
CA THR A 44 11.77 -16.39 -3.45
C THR A 44 11.27 -14.97 -3.36
N LEU A 45 10.68 -14.46 -4.44
CA LEU A 45 9.88 -13.25 -4.41
C LEU A 45 8.48 -13.67 -3.95
N VAL A 46 8.09 -13.22 -2.77
CA VAL A 46 6.82 -13.55 -2.14
C VAL A 46 5.93 -12.32 -2.12
N ARG A 47 4.75 -12.40 -2.74
CA ARG A 47 3.71 -11.39 -2.57
C ARG A 47 2.74 -11.84 -1.49
N LEU A 48 2.68 -11.08 -0.41
CA LEU A 48 1.74 -11.32 0.68
C LEU A 48 0.32 -10.94 0.24
N ASP A 49 -0.69 -11.64 0.75
CA ASP A 49 -2.08 -11.34 0.44
C ASP A 49 -2.44 -9.94 0.94
N GLY A 50 -3.09 -9.16 0.07
CA GLY A 50 -3.41 -7.74 0.33
C GLY A 50 -2.26 -6.78 0.00
N HIS A 51 -1.08 -7.28 -0.38
CA HIS A 51 0.05 -6.46 -0.82
C HIS A 51 0.25 -6.58 -2.34
N ARG A 52 0.77 -5.52 -2.96
CA ARG A 52 1.10 -5.48 -4.38
C ARG A 52 2.58 -5.76 -4.66
N SER A 53 3.46 -5.38 -3.73
CA SER A 53 4.89 -5.56 -3.87
C SER A 53 5.30 -6.94 -3.36
N SER A 54 6.26 -7.55 -4.05
CA SER A 54 6.88 -8.80 -3.60
C SER A 54 8.08 -8.49 -2.73
N ILE A 55 8.28 -9.29 -1.69
CA ILE A 55 9.48 -9.26 -0.84
C ILE A 55 10.41 -10.40 -1.25
N ALA A 56 11.68 -10.08 -1.46
CA ALA A 56 12.71 -11.07 -1.73
C ALA A 56 13.17 -11.71 -0.41
N ILE A 57 13.02 -13.03 -0.30
CA ILE A 57 13.34 -13.79 0.91
C ILE A 57 14.16 -15.01 0.50
N PRO A 58 15.24 -15.36 1.23
CA PRO A 58 15.92 -16.64 1.02
C PRO A 58 14.95 -17.82 1.12
N ALA A 59 15.07 -18.79 0.20
CA ALA A 59 14.19 -19.94 0.14
C ALA A 59 14.26 -20.82 1.40
N ASP A 60 15.34 -20.72 2.18
CA ASP A 60 15.57 -21.42 3.43
C ASP A 60 15.33 -20.56 4.67
N HIS A 61 14.75 -19.36 4.52
CA HIS A 61 14.46 -18.47 5.64
C HIS A 61 13.51 -19.11 6.65
N ASP A 62 13.89 -19.12 7.94
CA ASP A 62 13.16 -19.79 9.03
C ASP A 62 11.70 -19.35 9.18
N GLY A 63 11.41 -18.09 8.86
CA GLY A 63 10.06 -17.53 8.90
C GLY A 63 9.17 -17.93 7.71
N LEU A 64 9.72 -18.52 6.65
CA LEU A 64 9.01 -18.87 5.42
C LEU A 64 8.54 -20.33 5.48
N ARG A 65 7.23 -20.55 5.45
CA ARG A 65 6.64 -21.89 5.40
C ARG A 65 5.93 -22.11 4.08
N TYR A 66 6.26 -23.21 3.43
CA TYR A 66 5.64 -23.64 2.18
C TYR A 66 4.37 -24.43 2.48
N LEU A 67 3.27 -24.06 1.83
CA LEU A 67 2.01 -24.80 1.89
C LEU A 67 1.94 -25.80 0.74
N ASN A 68 1.14 -26.85 0.92
CA ASN A 68 0.90 -27.88 -0.10
C ASN A 68 -0.18 -27.42 -1.10
N GLU A 69 -0.06 -26.20 -1.61
CA GLU A 69 -0.96 -25.61 -2.58
C GLU A 69 -0.15 -24.82 -3.60
N VAL A 70 -0.35 -25.15 -4.87
CA VAL A 70 0.30 -24.50 -6.01
C VAL A 70 -0.81 -24.18 -7.00
N GLY A 71 -0.93 -22.91 -7.35
CA GLY A 71 -1.99 -22.42 -8.20
C GLY A 71 -1.53 -21.24 -9.06
N PRO A 72 -2.45 -20.63 -9.83
CA PRO A 72 -2.13 -19.40 -10.52
C PRO A 72 -1.73 -18.31 -9.51
N ILE A 73 -0.75 -17.51 -9.88
CA ILE A 73 -0.45 -16.26 -9.18
C ILE A 73 -1.63 -15.32 -9.47
N PRO A 74 -2.37 -14.82 -8.46
CA PRO A 74 -3.52 -13.95 -8.71
C PRO A 74 -3.12 -12.70 -9.47
N ASP A 75 -3.89 -12.28 -10.47
CA ASP A 75 -3.64 -10.99 -11.12
C ASP A 75 -3.93 -9.83 -10.14
N LEU A 76 -3.12 -8.77 -10.21
CA LEU A 76 -3.40 -7.54 -9.48
C LEU A 76 -4.25 -6.60 -10.33
N PRO A 77 -5.18 -5.83 -9.73
CA PRO A 77 -5.91 -4.81 -10.48
C PRO A 77 -4.94 -3.79 -11.04
N MET A 78 -5.20 -3.31 -12.26
CA MET A 78 -4.36 -2.34 -12.97
C MET A 78 -5.20 -1.16 -13.44
N GLY A 79 -4.54 -0.02 -13.67
CA GLY A 79 -5.19 1.20 -14.15
C GLY A 79 -5.93 1.96 -13.07
N ARG A 80 -6.89 2.78 -13.48
CA ARG A 80 -7.60 3.71 -12.61
C ARG A 80 -8.52 3.00 -11.62
N PHE A 81 -8.66 3.59 -10.45
CA PHE A 81 -9.60 3.11 -9.45
C PHE A 81 -10.22 4.25 -8.64
N GLN A 82 -11.34 3.93 -7.99
CA GLN A 82 -12.01 4.81 -7.05
C GLN A 82 -11.49 4.54 -5.64
N PRO A 83 -10.86 5.52 -4.95
CA PRO A 83 -10.32 5.36 -3.60
C PRO A 83 -11.35 4.84 -2.59
N SER A 84 -10.90 4.02 -1.65
CA SER A 84 -11.72 3.49 -0.56
C SER A 84 -10.83 3.02 0.58
N THR A 85 -11.39 2.91 1.79
CA THR A 85 -10.70 2.37 2.98
C THR A 85 -10.33 0.89 2.90
N ARG A 86 -10.65 0.22 1.78
CA ARG A 86 -10.20 -1.14 1.49
C ARG A 86 -8.89 -1.18 0.72
N HIS A 87 -8.42 -0.04 0.24
CA HIS A 87 -7.16 0.07 -0.49
C HIS A 87 -6.00 0.29 0.46
N PRO A 88 -4.80 -0.23 0.12
CA PRO A 88 -3.62 -0.09 0.97
C PRO A 88 -3.27 1.39 1.16
N ALA A 89 -2.90 1.75 2.39
CA ALA A 89 -2.52 3.11 2.79
C ALA A 89 -3.64 4.16 2.63
N MET A 90 -4.91 3.74 2.62
CA MET A 90 -6.08 4.63 2.60
C MET A 90 -6.93 4.42 3.86
N ASP A 91 -6.30 4.40 5.04
CA ASP A 91 -6.91 3.85 6.25
C ASP A 91 -7.80 4.85 7.03
N TRP A 92 -7.78 6.14 6.67
CA TRP A 92 -8.40 7.20 7.46
C TRP A 92 -9.61 7.79 6.75
N GLU A 93 -10.76 7.73 7.41
CA GLU A 93 -12.01 8.29 6.91
C GLU A 93 -12.73 9.06 8.03
N TYR A 94 -13.10 10.31 7.74
CA TYR A 94 -13.79 11.20 8.66
C TYR A 94 -15.05 11.76 8.01
N ASP A 95 -16.23 11.42 8.54
CA ASP A 95 -17.53 11.80 7.97
C ASP A 95 -17.67 11.51 6.46
N GLY A 96 -17.18 10.34 6.02
CA GLY A 96 -17.21 9.93 4.62
C GLY A 96 -16.11 10.55 3.74
N VAL A 97 -15.17 11.30 4.32
CA VAL A 97 -14.02 11.87 3.60
C VAL A 97 -12.77 11.07 3.93
N ILE A 98 -12.19 10.45 2.90
CA ILE A 98 -10.90 9.76 3.01
C ILE A 98 -9.80 10.82 3.10
N VAL A 99 -8.92 10.67 4.09
CA VAL A 99 -7.71 11.49 4.24
C VAL A 99 -6.50 10.61 4.01
N LEU A 100 -5.61 11.08 3.14
CA LEU A 100 -4.36 10.43 2.78
C LEU A 100 -3.20 11.27 3.30
N GLU A 101 -2.19 10.61 3.84
CA GLU A 101 -0.86 11.20 4.08
C GLU A 101 0.15 10.45 3.21
N PHE A 102 0.93 11.20 2.43
CA PHE A 102 1.98 10.68 1.57
C PHE A 102 3.32 10.62 2.32
N GLU A 103 4.30 9.89 1.79
CA GLU A 103 5.58 9.68 2.47
C GLU A 103 6.38 10.98 2.69
N ASP A 104 6.17 11.97 1.84
CA ASP A 104 6.75 13.32 1.95
C ASP A 104 6.00 14.24 2.94
N GLY A 105 4.94 13.73 3.58
CA GLY A 105 4.11 14.45 4.53
C GLY A 105 2.99 15.26 3.89
N ASP A 106 2.83 15.20 2.56
CA ASP A 106 1.68 15.82 1.91
C ASP A 106 0.38 15.16 2.38
N ILE A 107 -0.71 15.93 2.43
CA ILE A 107 -2.02 15.44 2.83
C ILE A 107 -3.05 15.74 1.74
N ALA A 108 -3.94 14.78 1.47
CA ALA A 108 -5.08 14.96 0.58
C ALA A 108 -6.39 14.48 1.22
N ALA A 109 -7.43 15.31 1.17
CA ALA A 109 -8.79 14.94 1.53
C ALA A 109 -9.65 14.77 0.28
N ILE A 110 -10.21 13.58 0.08
CA ILE A 110 -10.96 13.21 -1.12
C ILE A 110 -12.40 13.68 -1.02
N THR A 111 -12.64 14.93 -1.45
CA THR A 111 -13.97 15.53 -1.54
C THR A 111 -13.92 16.86 -2.29
N GLY A 112 -15.02 17.19 -2.97
CA GLY A 112 -15.25 18.53 -3.55
C GLY A 112 -15.79 19.54 -2.54
N ASP A 113 -16.20 19.11 -1.36
CA ASP A 113 -16.73 19.98 -0.31
C ASP A 113 -15.60 20.49 0.59
N ARG A 114 -15.28 21.79 0.50
CA ARG A 114 -14.23 22.43 1.29
C ARG A 114 -14.48 22.35 2.80
N ILE A 115 -15.73 22.45 3.25
CA ILE A 115 -16.05 22.43 4.69
C ILE A 115 -15.75 21.04 5.24
N LYS A 116 -16.18 20.00 4.51
CA LYS A 116 -15.88 18.61 4.88
C LYS A 116 -14.38 18.31 4.81
N ALA A 117 -13.68 18.76 3.78
CA ALA A 117 -12.24 18.60 3.67
C ALA A 117 -11.51 19.22 4.86
N VAL A 118 -11.83 20.47 5.21
CA VAL A 118 -11.24 21.17 6.35
C VAL A 118 -11.48 20.42 7.66
N ALA A 119 -12.72 19.97 7.90
CA ALA A 119 -13.05 19.21 9.11
C ALA A 119 -12.30 17.87 9.18
N ALA A 120 -12.19 17.16 8.06
CA ALA A 120 -11.49 15.87 7.99
C ALA A 120 -9.98 16.04 8.22
N VAL A 121 -9.33 16.98 7.54
CA VAL A 121 -7.89 17.26 7.70
C VAL A 121 -7.58 17.76 9.11
N ALA A 122 -8.41 18.65 9.67
CA ALA A 122 -8.24 19.11 11.05
C ALA A 122 -8.31 17.95 12.06
N THR A 123 -9.24 17.01 11.85
CA THR A 123 -9.39 15.83 12.71
C THR A 123 -8.19 14.91 12.58
N TYR A 124 -7.75 14.65 11.35
CA TYR A 124 -6.55 13.87 11.07
C TYR A 124 -5.30 14.45 11.75
N LEU A 125 -5.02 15.74 11.54
CA LEU A 125 -3.86 16.42 12.12
C LEU A 125 -3.87 16.38 13.65
N ARG A 126 -5.04 16.52 14.28
CA ARG A 126 -5.17 16.42 15.74
C ARG A 126 -4.89 15.00 16.25
N GLU A 127 -5.44 13.98 15.60
CA GLU A 127 -5.32 12.59 16.07
C GLU A 127 -3.97 11.95 15.76
N ARG A 128 -3.33 12.35 14.66
CA ARG A 128 -2.13 11.68 14.13
C ARG A 128 -0.84 12.45 14.42
N HIS A 129 -0.94 13.78 14.47
CA HIS A 129 0.21 14.66 14.63
C HIS A 129 0.18 15.46 15.94
N ASP A 130 -0.86 15.29 16.78
CA ASP A 130 -1.03 15.97 18.08
C ASP A 130 -0.91 17.50 17.98
N LEU A 131 -1.36 18.06 16.85
CA LEU A 131 -1.32 19.50 16.62
C LEU A 131 -2.45 20.22 17.37
N ASP A 132 -2.13 21.42 17.88
CA ASP A 132 -3.13 22.30 18.46
C ASP A 132 -3.95 23.06 17.39
N GLU A 133 -5.06 23.68 17.81
CA GLU A 133 -5.95 24.41 16.90
C GLU A 133 -5.27 25.60 16.18
N THR A 134 -4.22 26.17 16.77
CA THR A 134 -3.49 27.29 16.17
C THR A 134 -2.58 26.81 15.04
N ALA A 135 -1.88 25.70 15.25
CA ALA A 135 -1.06 25.03 14.23
C ALA A 135 -1.95 24.51 13.10
N ILE A 136 -3.01 23.77 13.43
CA ILE A 136 -4.00 23.28 12.46
C ILE A 136 -4.56 24.43 11.62
N GLY A 137 -4.94 25.54 12.25
CA GLY A 137 -5.47 26.71 11.55
C GLY A 137 -4.50 27.30 10.51
N LYS A 138 -3.18 27.23 10.74
CA LYS A 138 -2.17 27.68 9.76
C LYS A 138 -2.07 26.74 8.58
N GLU A 139 -2.02 25.44 8.82
CA GLU A 139 -1.95 24.42 7.76
C GLU A 139 -3.16 24.51 6.82
N LEU A 140 -4.36 24.61 7.38
CA LEU A 140 -5.61 24.61 6.62
C LEU A 140 -5.77 25.79 5.66
N VAL A 141 -4.98 26.87 5.81
CA VAL A 141 -4.96 28.00 4.87
C VAL A 141 -4.35 27.58 3.52
N GLU A 142 -3.39 26.66 3.53
CA GLU A 142 -2.70 26.20 2.32
C GLU A 142 -3.47 25.11 1.56
N LEU A 143 -4.57 24.62 2.12
CA LEU A 143 -5.43 23.60 1.52
C LEU A 143 -6.05 24.11 0.20
N LYS A 144 -5.70 23.45 -0.91
CA LYS A 144 -6.10 23.84 -2.28
C LYS A 144 -6.86 22.72 -2.97
N LEU A 145 -7.97 23.08 -3.64
CA LEU A 145 -8.72 22.15 -4.48
C LEU A 145 -7.89 21.77 -5.71
N LYS A 146 -7.85 20.48 -6.01
CA LYS A 146 -7.17 19.86 -7.16
C LYS A 146 -8.05 18.77 -7.74
N GLU A 147 -7.87 18.51 -9.02
CA GLU A 147 -8.44 17.36 -9.72
C GLU A 147 -7.35 16.30 -9.87
N VAL A 148 -7.62 15.06 -9.46
CA VAL A 148 -6.65 13.97 -9.48
C VAL A 148 -7.27 12.66 -9.95
N VAL A 149 -6.44 11.78 -10.50
CA VAL A 149 -6.77 10.36 -10.67
C VAL A 149 -5.90 9.51 -9.76
N PHE A 150 -6.43 8.34 -9.40
CA PHE A 150 -5.70 7.31 -8.66
C PHE A 150 -5.47 6.12 -9.56
N GLU A 151 -4.22 5.72 -9.71
CA GLU A 151 -3.83 4.65 -10.63
C GLU A 151 -3.00 3.60 -9.89
N TRP A 152 -3.35 2.34 -10.11
CA TRP A 152 -2.56 1.22 -9.62
C TRP A 152 -1.22 1.16 -10.32
N GLU A 153 -0.15 1.09 -9.53
CA GLU A 153 1.18 0.85 -10.06
C GLU A 153 1.36 -0.62 -10.47
N PRO A 154 2.28 -0.91 -11.40
CA PRO A 154 2.68 -2.27 -11.73
C PRO A 154 3.13 -3.08 -10.51
N GLU A 155 3.06 -4.40 -10.62
CA GLU A 155 3.61 -5.28 -9.60
C GLU A 155 5.09 -4.99 -9.35
N GLY A 156 5.47 -4.89 -8.07
CA GLY A 156 6.86 -4.64 -7.67
C GLY A 156 7.27 -3.17 -7.67
N ALA A 157 6.36 -2.24 -7.98
CA ALA A 157 6.60 -0.82 -7.73
C ALA A 157 6.80 -0.52 -6.23
N GLU A 158 7.45 0.61 -5.96
CA GLU A 158 7.79 1.05 -4.60
C GLU A 158 6.53 1.35 -3.76
N CYS A 159 5.49 1.88 -4.40
CA CYS A 159 4.19 2.12 -3.81
C CYS A 159 3.10 1.32 -4.55
N ALA A 160 1.95 1.15 -3.88
CA ALA A 160 0.85 0.37 -4.44
C ALA A 160 0.11 1.10 -5.57
N TRP A 161 0.04 2.43 -5.50
CA TRP A 161 -0.71 3.29 -6.39
C TRP A 161 -0.13 4.70 -6.36
N LEU A 162 -0.44 5.50 -7.38
CA LEU A 162 -0.09 6.92 -7.45
C LEU A 162 -1.35 7.78 -7.48
N MET A 163 -1.24 8.97 -6.89
CA MET A 163 -2.15 10.09 -7.12
C MET A 163 -1.50 11.01 -8.16
N GLN A 164 -2.19 11.27 -9.27
CA GLN A 164 -1.67 12.14 -10.34
C GLN A 164 -2.62 13.31 -10.57
N TRP A 165 -2.05 14.50 -10.78
CA TRP A 165 -2.81 15.69 -11.19
C TRP A 165 -3.48 15.44 -12.54
N ALA A 166 -4.78 15.69 -12.62
CA ALA A 166 -5.58 15.33 -13.78
C ALA A 166 -6.58 16.44 -14.11
N ASP A 167 -6.12 17.45 -14.85
CA ASP A 167 -7.00 18.50 -15.34
C ASP A 167 -7.89 17.95 -16.46
N ARG A 168 -9.22 18.11 -16.33
CA ARG A 168 -10.23 17.73 -17.34
C ARG A 168 -10.31 16.25 -17.67
N ASP A 169 -9.85 15.39 -16.77
CA ASP A 169 -10.04 13.96 -16.92
C ASP A 169 -11.47 13.56 -16.45
N PRO A 170 -12.22 12.76 -17.22
CA PRO A 170 -13.59 12.37 -16.85
C PRO A 170 -13.66 11.49 -15.59
N GLU A 171 -12.57 10.85 -15.20
CA GLU A 171 -12.45 10.04 -13.97
C GLU A 171 -11.77 10.80 -12.84
N ALA A 172 -11.43 12.08 -13.04
CA ALA A 172 -10.81 12.88 -12.00
C ALA A 172 -11.77 13.07 -10.81
N LEU A 173 -11.18 13.00 -9.62
CA LEU A 173 -11.83 13.27 -8.36
C LEU A 173 -11.33 14.60 -7.80
N PRO A 174 -12.23 15.41 -7.21
CA PRO A 174 -11.81 16.57 -6.47
C PRO A 174 -11.15 16.15 -5.16
N VAL A 175 -9.95 16.68 -4.92
CA VAL A 175 -9.23 16.55 -3.63
C VAL A 175 -8.85 17.93 -3.11
N HIS A 176 -8.91 18.08 -1.80
CA HIS A 176 -8.33 19.22 -1.11
C HIS A 176 -6.94 18.81 -0.61
N TYR A 177 -5.92 19.36 -1.25
CA TYR A 177 -4.52 18.98 -1.05
C TYR A 177 -3.76 20.03 -0.23
N LEU A 178 -2.95 19.56 0.70
CA LEU A 178 -2.09 20.31 1.61
C LEU A 178 -0.65 19.81 1.39
N PRO A 179 0.24 20.64 0.83
CA PRO A 179 1.65 20.26 0.71
C PRO A 179 2.34 20.24 2.07
N SER A 180 3.34 19.39 2.23
CA SER A 180 4.24 19.40 3.38
C SER A 180 5.06 20.69 3.43
N LEU A 181 5.47 21.06 4.65
CA LEU A 181 6.23 22.29 4.94
C LEU A 181 7.70 22.21 4.53
#